data_AF-A0A836Q471-F1
#
_entry.id   AF-A0A836Q471-F1
#
_cell.length_a   1.000
_cell.length_b   1.000
_cell.length_c   1.000
_cell.angle_alpha   90.00
_cell.angle_beta   90.00
_cell.angle_gamma   90.00
#
_symmetry.space_group_name_H-M   'P 1'
#
loop_
_entity.id
_entity.type
_entity.pdbx_description
1 polymer ?
#
loop_
_entity_poly.entity_id
_entity_poly.type
_entity_poly.pdbx_seq_one_letter_code
_entity_poly.pdbx_strand_id
1 'polypeptide(L)'
;MAVHGQHQGNFELIAERLLPLIQHMNEEACIGSISEIFDGDEPHRPMGCVAQAWSVAEVTRVVLKYPQLREILESTVAPPAVAV
;
A
#
# COMPACT_ATOMS: atom_id res chain seq x y z
N MET A 1 -16.24 11.40 -4.88
CA MET A 1 -16.52 10.04 -5.35
C MET A 1 -16.88 9.20 -4.14
N ALA A 2 -18.11 8.70 -4.06
CA ALA A 2 -18.56 7.90 -2.92
C ALA A 2 -18.36 6.42 -3.26
N VAL A 3 -17.37 5.79 -2.63
CA VAL A 3 -17.05 4.36 -2.82
C VAL A 3 -17.83 3.58 -1.77
N HIS A 4 -18.91 2.92 -2.19
CA HIS A 4 -19.77 2.13 -1.31
C HIS A 4 -19.94 0.71 -1.86
N GLY A 5 -20.09 -0.27 -0.97
CA GLY A 5 -20.27 -1.67 -1.32
C GLY A 5 -18.98 -2.42 -1.66
N GLN A 6 -19.10 -3.74 -1.79
CA GLN A 6 -17.99 -4.66 -2.09
C GLN A 6 -18.03 -5.08 -3.57
N HIS A 7 -17.94 -4.08 -4.45
CA HIS A 7 -17.89 -4.31 -5.90
C HIS A 7 -16.44 -4.43 -6.37
N GLN A 8 -16.20 -5.23 -7.42
CA GLN A 8 -14.87 -5.46 -7.99
C GLN A 8 -14.12 -4.14 -8.27
N GLY A 9 -14.76 -3.18 -8.93
CA GLY A 9 -14.14 -1.88 -9.22
C GLY A 9 -13.76 -1.06 -7.99
N ASN A 10 -14.40 -1.27 -6.83
CA ASN A 10 -13.99 -0.62 -5.59
C ASN A 10 -12.70 -1.26 -5.05
N PHE A 11 -12.54 -2.57 -5.19
CA PHE A 11 -11.31 -3.25 -4.78
C PHE A 11 -10.13 -2.85 -5.66
N GLU A 12 -10.34 -2.70 -6.96
CA GLU A 12 -9.33 -2.20 -7.90
C GLU A 12 -8.87 -0.77 -7.54
N LEU A 13 -9.82 0.13 -7.28
CA LEU A 13 -9.51 1.49 -6.83
C LEU A 13 -8.77 1.51 -5.50
N ILE A 14 -9.20 0.71 -4.51
CA ILE A 14 -8.53 0.64 -3.21
C ILE A 14 -7.10 0.11 -3.38
N ALA A 15 -6.92 -0.93 -4.20
CA ALA A 15 -5.60 -1.49 -4.48
C ALA A 15 -4.69 -0.44 -5.15
N GLU A 16 -5.18 0.30 -6.15
CA GLU A 16 -4.47 1.42 -6.79
C GLU A 16 -3.99 2.45 -5.75
N ARG A 17 -4.84 2.79 -4.78
CA ARG A 17 -4.53 3.78 -3.74
C ARG A 17 -3.58 3.25 -2.65
N LEU A 18 -3.62 1.95 -2.37
CA LEU A 18 -2.72 1.32 -1.39
C LEU A 18 -1.35 0.97 -1.99
N LEU A 19 -1.25 0.79 -3.30
CA LEU A 19 -0.03 0.34 -3.97
C LEU A 19 1.22 1.19 -3.61
N PRO A 20 1.17 2.53 -3.56
CA PRO A 20 2.35 3.32 -3.18
C PRO A 20 2.82 3.06 -1.74
N LEU A 21 1.88 2.81 -0.81
CA LEU A 21 2.22 2.47 0.57
C LEU A 21 2.85 1.08 0.69
N ILE A 22 2.42 0.13 -0.15
CA ILE A 22 3.01 -1.21 -0.22
C ILE A 22 4.41 -1.14 -0.84
N GLN A 23 4.61 -0.34 -1.88
CA GLN A 23 5.92 -0.10 -2.49
C GLN A 23 6.88 0.55 -1.48
N HIS A 24 6.46 1.63 -0.81
CA HIS A 24 7.21 2.26 0.28
C HIS A 24 7.62 1.24 1.35
N MET A 25 6.68 0.40 1.79
CA MET A 25 6.94 -0.64 2.79
C MET A 25 7.99 -1.66 2.34
N ASN A 26 8.06 -1.96 1.04
CA ASN A 26 8.99 -2.97 0.51
C ASN A 26 10.37 -2.40 0.18
N GLU A 27 10.45 -1.13 -0.26
CA GLU A 27 11.60 -0.61 -1.00
C GLU A 27 12.21 0.65 -0.38
N GLU A 28 11.50 1.38 0.49
CA GLU A 28 11.89 2.72 0.94
C GLU A 28 11.98 2.87 2.48
N ALA A 29 12.71 3.90 2.94
CA ALA A 29 12.92 4.26 4.33
C ALA A 29 13.29 3.08 5.27
N CYS A 30 12.31 2.54 6.01
CA CYS A 30 12.47 1.40 6.90
C CYS A 30 11.66 0.22 6.33
N ILE A 31 12.37 -0.74 5.74
CA ILE A 31 11.78 -1.93 5.11
C ILE A 31 10.85 -2.65 6.10
N GLY A 32 9.65 -3.00 5.63
CA GLY A 32 8.59 -3.60 6.42
C GLY A 32 7.80 -2.58 7.26
N SER A 33 8.02 -1.28 7.07
CA SER A 33 7.33 -0.23 7.81
C SER A 33 6.78 0.88 6.93
N ILE A 34 5.93 1.72 7.52
CA ILE A 34 5.38 2.92 6.87
C ILE A 34 5.75 4.14 7.71
N SER A 35 6.28 5.16 7.04
CA SER A 35 6.62 6.43 7.68
C SER A 35 5.38 7.21 8.12
N GLU A 36 5.54 8.04 9.14
CA GLU A 36 4.42 8.76 9.77
C GLU A 36 3.68 9.69 8.82
N ILE A 37 4.44 10.45 8.02
CA ILE A 37 3.93 11.44 7.08
C ILE A 37 4.81 11.50 5.83
N PHE A 38 4.27 12.08 4.76
CA PHE A 38 4.94 12.25 3.48
C PHE A 38 4.74 13.70 2.99
N ASP A 39 5.68 14.19 2.18
CA ASP A 39 5.51 15.50 1.51
C ASP A 39 4.26 15.51 0.62
N GLY A 40 3.59 16.67 0.53
CA GLY A 40 2.40 16.83 -0.29
C GLY A 40 2.67 16.90 -1.80
N ASP A 41 3.85 17.39 -2.19
CA ASP A 41 4.30 17.47 -3.57
C ASP A 41 5.22 16.28 -3.91
N GLU A 42 5.25 15.88 -5.18
CA GLU A 42 6.22 14.91 -5.69
C GLU A 42 7.66 15.35 -5.34
N PRO A 43 8.55 14.45 -4.85
CA PRO A 43 8.45 12.99 -4.84
C PRO A 43 7.85 12.39 -3.55
N HIS A 44 7.04 13.13 -2.79
CA HIS A 44 6.37 12.63 -1.58
C HIS A 44 7.33 12.00 -0.57
N ARG A 45 8.40 12.70 -0.20
CA ARG A 45 9.45 12.10 0.64
C ARG A 45 8.90 11.67 2.01
N PRO A 46 9.36 10.52 2.55
CA PRO A 46 8.97 10.08 3.89
C PRO A 46 9.57 10.99 4.97
N MET A 47 8.74 11.40 5.93
CA MET A 47 9.06 12.34 7.00
C MET A 47 8.53 11.84 8.35
N GLY A 48 9.00 12.45 9.44
CA GLY A 48 8.58 12.10 10.80
C GLY A 48 9.15 10.76 11.29
N CYS A 49 8.37 10.02 12.09
CA CYS A 49 8.77 8.69 12.53
C CYS A 49 8.89 7.72 11.34
N VAL A 50 10.06 7.10 11.17
CA VAL A 50 10.32 6.17 10.05
C VAL A 50 9.47 4.89 10.11
N ALA A 51 9.00 4.52 11.30
CA ALA A 51 8.28 3.28 11.55
C ALA A 51 7.05 3.49 12.45
N GLN A 52 5.91 3.82 11.83
CA GLN A 52 4.67 4.14 12.52
C GLN A 52 3.73 2.93 12.56
N ALA A 53 3.42 2.45 13.77
CA ALA A 53 2.71 1.19 13.96
C ALA A 53 1.24 1.20 13.49
N TRP A 54 0.54 2.35 13.55
CA TRP A 54 -0.86 2.43 13.17
C TRP A 54 -1.04 2.32 11.65
N SER A 55 -0.17 2.93 10.85
CA SER A 55 -0.17 2.87 9.39
C SER A 55 0.06 1.43 8.93
N VAL A 56 1.07 0.76 9.48
CA VAL A 56 1.32 -0.67 9.20
C VAL A 56 0.11 -1.52 9.58
N ALA A 57 -0.40 -1.35 10.82
CA ALA A 57 -1.53 -2.13 11.30
C ALA A 57 -2.78 -1.93 10.43
N GLU A 58 -3.07 -0.71 10.00
CA GLU A 58 -4.26 -0.40 9.21
C GLU A 58 -4.18 -0.99 7.79
N VAL A 59 -3.03 -0.84 7.11
CA VAL A 59 -2.80 -1.45 5.80
C VAL A 59 -2.93 -2.97 5.89
N THR A 60 -2.26 -3.60 6.86
CA THR A 60 -2.36 -5.05 7.07
C THR A 60 -3.80 -5.46 7.39
N ARG A 61 -4.52 -4.72 8.24
CA ARG A 61 -5.91 -5.02 8.60
C ARG A 61 -6.83 -5.01 7.37
N VAL A 62 -6.67 -4.04 6.48
CA VAL A 62 -7.48 -3.94 5.25
C VAL A 62 -7.18 -5.10 4.30
N VAL A 63 -5.90 -5.41 4.07
CA VAL A 63 -5.47 -6.52 3.19
C VAL A 63 -5.94 -7.88 3.72
N LEU A 64 -5.83 -8.12 5.03
CA LEU A 64 -6.30 -9.37 5.64
C LEU A 64 -7.82 -9.50 5.67
N LYS A 65 -8.54 -8.37 5.78
CA LYS A 65 -10.00 -8.38 5.84
C LYS A 65 -10.66 -8.66 4.49
N TYR A 66 -10.03 -8.26 3.38
CA TYR A 66 -10.61 -8.37 2.04
C TYR A 66 -9.70 -9.18 1.10
N PRO A 67 -9.94 -10.49 0.95
CA PRO A 67 -9.15 -11.36 0.09
C PRO A 67 -9.02 -10.86 -1.36
N GLN A 68 -10.06 -10.21 -1.89
CA GLN A 68 -10.04 -9.61 -3.23
C GLN A 68 -8.92 -8.58 -3.40
N LEU A 69 -8.65 -7.78 -2.35
CA LEU A 69 -7.54 -6.81 -2.38
C LEU A 69 -6.20 -7.52 -2.42
N ARG A 70 -6.07 -8.58 -1.62
CA ARG A 70 -4.84 -9.36 -1.56
C ARG A 70 -4.51 -9.97 -2.92
N GLU A 71 -5.49 -10.57 -3.59
CA GLU A 71 -5.32 -11.14 -4.94
C GLU A 71 -4.87 -10.08 -5.95
N ILE A 72 -5.51 -8.90 -5.95
CA ILE A 72 -5.16 -7.79 -6.85
C ILE A 72 -3.74 -7.29 -6.55
N LEU A 73 -3.43 -7.02 -5.29
CA LEU A 73 -2.12 -6.51 -4.87
C LEU A 73 -0.99 -7.51 -5.16
N GLU A 74 -1.18 -8.80 -4.89
CA GLU A 74 -0.18 -9.84 -5.21
C GLU A 74 0.08 -9.94 -6.73
N SER A 75 -0.95 -9.71 -7.56
CA SER A 75 -0.77 -9.67 -9.03
C SER A 75 -0.08 -8.40 -9.54
N THR A 76 -0.14 -7.30 -8.77
CA THR A 76 0.40 -5.98 -9.15
C THR A 76 1.82 -5.76 -8.63
N VAL A 77 2.14 -6.30 -7.45
CA VAL A 77 3.44 -6.19 -6.76
C VAL A 77 4.40 -7.31 -7.16
N ALA A 78 3.96 -8.22 -8.06
CA ALA A 78 4.82 -9.29 -8.58
C ALA A 78 6.17 -8.68 -9.03
N PRO A 79 7.31 -9.20 -8.55
CA PRO A 79 8.59 -8.66 -8.93
C PRO A 79 8.69 -8.68 -10.46
N PRO A 80 9.35 -7.70 -11.12
CA PRO A 80 9.73 -7.89 -12.50
C PRO A 80 10.45 -9.24 -12.55
N ALA A 81 9.95 -10.15 -13.39
CA ALA A 81 10.51 -11.49 -13.53
C ALA A 81 12.04 -11.31 -13.50
N VAL A 82 12.69 -11.89 -12.49
CA VAL A 82 14.14 -11.75 -12.36
C VAL A 82 14.70 -12.36 -13.63
N ALA A 83 15.06 -11.50 -14.58
CA ALA A 83 15.77 -11.86 -15.78
C ALA A 83 17.20 -12.18 -15.33
N VAL A 84 17.36 -13.39 -14.76
CA VAL A 84 18.65 -14.06 -14.67
C VAL A 84 18.84 -14.88 -15.93
#